data_AF-A0A093ESW6-F1
#
_entry.id   AF-A0A093ESW6-F1
#
_cell.length_a   1.000
_cell.length_b   1.000
_cell.length_c   1.000
_cell.angle_alpha   90.00
_cell.angle_beta   90.00
_cell.angle_gamma   90.00
#
_symmetry.space_group_name_H-M   'P 1'
#
loop_
_entity.id
_entity.type
_entity.pdbx_description
1 polymer ?
#
loop_
_entity_poly.entity_id
_entity_poly.type
_entity_poly.pdbx_seq_one_letter_code
_entity_poly.pdbx_strand_id
1 'polypeptide(L)' 'GQADSSFGTFFSETESGKYVPRAIFVDLEPTVIDEIRTGTYRTLFHPEQLISGKEDAANNYARGHYTIGKEIIDSVVDRV' A
#
# COMPACT_ATOMS: atom_id res chain seq x y z
N GLY A 1 -14.76 -1.83 28.18
CA GLY A 1 -15.89 -1.45 27.32
C GLY A 1 -15.37 -1.32 25.92
N GLN A 2 -15.30 -2.44 25.21
CA GLN A 2 -14.84 -2.46 23.84
C GLN A 2 -16.07 -2.17 23.01
N ALA A 3 -16.25 -0.90 22.65
CA ALA A 3 -17.09 -0.63 21.49
C ALA A 3 -16.40 -1.38 20.36
N ASP A 4 -17.04 -2.44 19.85
CA ASP A 4 -16.85 -2.88 18.47
C ASP A 4 -17.27 -1.71 17.60
N SER A 5 -16.39 -0.72 17.53
CA SER A 5 -16.60 0.41 16.68
C SER A 5 -16.45 -0.13 15.26
N SER A 6 -17.49 0.09 14.47
CA SER A 6 -17.55 -0.39 13.08
C SER A 6 -16.32 -0.03 12.25
N PHE A 7 -15.52 0.97 12.68
CA PHE A 7 -14.26 1.36 12.07
C PHE A 7 -13.13 0.32 12.18
N GLY A 8 -13.17 -0.63 13.14
CA GLY A 8 -12.15 -1.69 13.27
C GLY A 8 -12.06 -2.62 12.05
N THR A 9 -13.09 -2.63 11.20
CA THR A 9 -13.12 -3.34 9.92
C THR A 9 -12.10 -2.78 8.92
N PHE A 10 -11.85 -1.47 8.93
CA PHE A 10 -10.94 -0.78 8.00
C PHE A 10 -9.64 -0.31 8.65
N PHE A 11 -9.57 -0.27 9.98
CA PHE A 11 -8.41 0.26 10.72
C PHE A 11 -7.91 -0.73 11.77
N SER A 12 -6.60 -0.75 11.96
CA SER A 12 -5.93 -1.45 13.06
C SER A 12 -5.46 -0.44 14.09
N GLU A 13 -5.75 -0.66 15.36
CA GLU A 13 -5.22 0.16 16.46
C GLU A 13 -3.85 -0.39 16.89
N THR A 14 -2.85 0.47 16.94
CA THR A 14 -1.53 0.15 17.49
C THR A 14 -1.53 0.31 19.01
N GLU A 15 -0.55 -0.27 19.70
CA GLU A 15 -0.39 -0.12 21.16
C GLU A 15 -0.25 1.35 21.62
N SER A 16 0.18 2.24 20.70
CA SER A 16 0.26 3.68 20.93
C SER A 16 -1.07 4.45 20.78
N GLY A 17 -2.18 3.75 20.53
CA GLY A 17 -3.51 4.35 20.28
C GLY A 17 -3.67 4.96 18.89
N LYS A 18 -2.70 4.76 17.99
CA LYS A 18 -2.78 5.21 16.58
C LYS A 18 -3.57 4.20 15.75
N TYR A 19 -4.49 4.71 14.94
CA TYR A 19 -5.22 3.93 13.93
C TYR A 19 -4.51 3.94 12.58
N VAL A 20 -4.21 2.77 12.05
CA VAL A 20 -3.55 2.56 10.76
C VAL A 20 -4.53 1.87 9.80
N PRO A 21 -4.72 2.36 8.57
CA PRO A 21 -5.59 1.71 7.59
C PRO A 21 -5.15 0.28 7.27
N ARG A 22 -6.12 -0.61 7.08
CA ARG A 22 -5.94 -1.95 6.48
C ARG A 22 -5.97 -1.80 4.95
N ALA A 23 -4.93 -1.19 4.40
CA ALA A 23 -4.82 -0.91 2.97
C ALA A 23 -3.39 -1.17 2.48
N ILE A 24 -3.26 -1.58 1.21
CA ILE A 24 -1.99 -1.73 0.50
C ILE A 24 -2.08 -0.88 -0.76
N PHE A 25 -1.05 -0.06 -1.00
CA PHE A 25 -0.92 0.75 -2.20
C PHE A 25 0.23 0.17 -3.02
N VAL A 26 -0.04 -0.07 -4.30
CA VAL A 26 0.91 -0.69 -5.21
C VAL A 26 0.93 0.11 -6.50
N ASP A 27 2.13 0.49 -6.91
CA ASP A 27 2.38 1.03 -8.25
C ASP A 27 3.70 0.44 -8.81
N LEU A 28 3.82 0.38 -10.13
CA LEU A 28 5.01 -0.15 -10.81
C LEU A 28 6.13 0.89 -10.88
N GLU A 29 5.81 2.16 -10.60
CA GLU A 29 6.75 3.28 -10.56
C GLU A 29 6.58 4.09 -9.25
N PRO A 30 7.58 4.86 -8.82
CA PRO A 30 7.59 5.45 -7.48
C PRO A 30 6.76 6.72 -7.30
N THR A 31 6.44 7.47 -8.36
CA THR A 31 5.95 8.85 -8.29
C THR A 31 4.68 8.98 -7.45
N VAL A 32 3.63 8.21 -7.76
CA VAL A 32 2.35 8.29 -7.03
C VAL A 32 2.49 7.82 -5.58
N ILE A 33 3.32 6.79 -5.34
CA ILE A 33 3.56 6.27 -3.99
C ILE A 33 4.38 7.27 -3.15
N ASP A 34 5.33 7.97 -3.74
CA ASP A 34 6.16 8.97 -3.07
C ASP A 34 5.35 10.22 -2.68
N GLU A 35 4.32 10.59 -3.45
CA GLU A 35 3.36 11.62 -3.04
C GLU A 35 2.62 11.22 -1.74
N ILE A 36 2.28 9.94 -1.57
CA ILE A 36 1.67 9.44 -0.32
C ILE A 36 2.69 9.49 0.82
N ARG A 37 3.94 9.08 0.56
CA ARG A 37 5.03 9.07 1.57
C ARG A 37 5.41 10.47 2.05
N THR A 38 5.17 11.50 1.25
CA THR A 38 5.56 12.89 1.58
C THR A 38 4.37 13.80 1.88
N GLY A 39 3.16 13.40 1.50
CA GLY A 39 1.95 14.20 1.61
C GLY A 39 1.40 14.38 3.02
N THR A 40 0.18 14.93 3.09
CA THR A 40 -0.52 15.26 4.33
C THR A 40 -0.72 14.04 5.23
N TYR A 41 -1.00 12.88 4.63
CA TYR A 41 -1.27 11.62 5.33
C TYR A 41 -0.06 10.70 5.43
N ARG A 42 1.16 11.20 5.24
CA ARG A 42 2.39 10.38 5.27
C ARG A 42 2.58 9.53 6.52
N THR A 43 2.05 9.98 7.66
CA THR A 43 2.11 9.24 8.93
C THR A 43 0.93 8.30 9.13
N LEU A 44 -0.08 8.29 8.26
CA LEU A 44 -1.28 7.49 8.45
C LEU A 44 -1.05 6.01 8.11
N PHE A 45 -0.32 5.74 7.01
CA PHE A 45 -0.10 4.39 6.49
C PHE A 45 1.17 3.75 7.07
N HIS A 46 1.22 2.42 7.06
CA HIS A 46 2.46 1.71 7.38
C HIS A 46 3.40 1.75 6.16
N PRO A 47 4.68 2.12 6.29
CA PRO A 47 5.59 2.22 5.15
C PRO A 47 5.69 0.93 4.31
N GLU A 48 5.59 -0.25 4.95
CA GLU A 48 5.63 -1.54 4.26
C GLU A 48 4.39 -1.83 3.40
N GLN A 49 3.29 -1.10 3.61
CA GLN A 49 2.08 -1.18 2.79
C GLN A 49 2.15 -0.32 1.52
N LEU A 50 3.21 0.48 1.35
CA LEU A 50 3.43 1.38 0.22
C LEU A 50 4.50 0.80 -0.71
N ILE A 51 4.07 0.03 -1.70
CA ILE A 51 4.93 -0.76 -2.58
C ILE A 51 5.08 -0.04 -3.92
N SER A 52 6.33 0.15 -4.37
CA SER A 52 6.66 0.81 -5.63
C SER A 52 7.70 -0.01 -6.39
N GLY A 53 7.48 -0.20 -7.69
CA GLY A 53 8.49 -0.72 -8.62
C GLY A 53 9.47 0.36 -9.09
N LYS A 54 10.25 0.05 -10.13
CA LYS A 54 11.23 0.96 -10.75
C LYS A 54 10.85 1.39 -12.17
N GLU A 55 9.91 0.70 -12.79
CA GLU A 55 9.58 0.87 -14.21
C GLU A 55 8.08 0.72 -14.41
N ASP A 56 7.45 1.60 -15.17
CA ASP A 56 6.01 1.59 -15.39
C ASP A 56 5.57 0.48 -16.37
N ALA A 57 4.24 0.26 -16.45
CA ALA A 57 3.66 -0.59 -17.49
C ALA A 57 3.59 0.08 -18.87
N ALA A 58 3.89 1.38 -19.00
CA ALA A 58 3.76 2.17 -20.23
C ALA A 58 2.41 1.98 -20.96
N ASN A 59 1.29 2.02 -20.23
CA ASN A 59 -0.06 1.77 -20.76
C ASN A 59 -0.24 0.39 -21.44
N ASN A 60 0.62 -0.58 -21.13
CA ASN A 60 0.61 -1.91 -21.74
C ASN A 60 0.23 -2.98 -20.72
N TYR A 61 -0.92 -3.63 -20.93
CA TYR A 61 -1.41 -4.71 -20.08
C TYR A 61 -0.40 -5.88 -19.96
N ALA A 62 0.25 -6.27 -21.05
CA ALA A 62 1.21 -7.38 -21.02
C ALA A 62 2.43 -7.06 -20.15
N ARG A 63 2.81 -5.77 -20.05
CA ARG A 63 3.85 -5.35 -19.13
C ARG A 63 3.42 -5.47 -17.68
N GLY A 64 2.22 -4.97 -17.37
CA GLY A 64 1.65 -5.09 -16.04
C GLY A 64 1.38 -6.52 -15.59
N HIS A 65 1.05 -7.45 -16.49
CA HIS A 65 0.69 -8.81 -16.11
C HIS A 65 1.82 -9.84 -16.22
N TYR A 66 2.60 -9.82 -17.32
CA TYR A 66 3.53 -10.92 -17.63
C TYR A 66 5.00 -10.61 -17.36
N THR A 67 5.40 -9.33 -17.39
CA THR A 67 6.82 -8.94 -17.27
C THR A 67 7.05 -8.12 -16.01
N ILE A 68 6.87 -6.81 -16.06
CA ILE A 68 7.18 -5.90 -14.94
C ILE A 68 6.36 -6.24 -13.68
N GLY A 69 5.06 -6.45 -13.81
CA GLY A 69 4.24 -6.78 -12.63
C GLY A 69 4.56 -8.14 -12.01
N LYS A 70 5.13 -9.07 -12.79
CA LYS A 70 5.58 -10.37 -12.27
C LYS A 70 6.76 -10.21 -11.30
N GLU A 71 7.58 -9.17 -11.46
CA GLU A 71 8.71 -8.93 -10.55
C GLU A 71 8.27 -8.48 -9.16
N ILE A 72 7.07 -7.89 -9.04
CA ILE A 72 6.59 -7.32 -7.77
C ILE A 72 5.48 -8.13 -7.10
N ILE A 73 4.84 -9.06 -7.81
CA ILE A 73 3.64 -9.76 -7.32
C ILE A 73 3.89 -10.52 -6.01
N ASP A 74 5.03 -11.21 -5.90
CA ASP A 74 5.38 -11.96 -4.69
C ASP A 74 5.50 -11.02 -3.48
N SER A 75 6.12 -9.85 -3.68
CA SER A 75 6.19 -8.83 -2.65
C SER A 75 4.81 -8.33 -2.24
N VAL A 76 3.90 -8.10 -3.19
CA VAL A 76 2.53 -7.66 -2.87
C VAL A 76 1.79 -8.72 -2.06
N VAL A 77 1.87 -9.98 -2.48
CA VAL A 77 1.17 -11.11 -1.82
C VAL A 77 1.66 -11.32 -0.39
N ASP A 78 2.97 -11.19 -0.14
CA ASP A 78 3.54 -11.31 1.21
C ASP A 78 3.00 -10.27 2.22
N ARG A 79 2.37 -9.20 1.73
CA ARG A 79 1.89 -8.06 2.54
C ARG A 79 0.38 -8.05 2.74
N VAL A 80 -0.34 -8.97 2.10
CA VAL A 80 -1.79 -9.23 2.28
C VAL A 80 -2.01 -10.07 3.52
#